data_AF-A0A7K5EMG3-F1
#
_entry.id   AF-A0A7K5EMG3-F1
#
_cell.length_a   1.000
_cell.length_b   1.000
_cell.length_c   1.000
_cell.angle_alpha   90.00
_cell.angle_beta   90.00
_cell.angle_gamma   90.00
#
_symmetry.space_group_name_H-M   'P 1'
#
loop_
_entity.id
_entity.type
_entity.pdbx_description
1 polymer ?
#
loop_
_entity_poly.entity_id
_entity_poly.type
_entity_poly.pdbx_seq_one_letter_code
_entity_poly.pdbx_strand_id
1 'polypeptide(L)'
;QEILEKYRDLRTLQWEGVIGSMCAPSQDEWEKMLTNCSAFLFYGMERFMSHVLLNWLVAMNIPKCRLVILLDLLRSQQSYQRITNSDIHKNCLLIALERPTETAMLLSLTGVGSVLATQWYTSLEEHAERLETLFENLLSFGKTTGQTVHILQK
;
A
#
# COMPACT_ATOMS: atom_id res chain seq x y z
N GLN A 1 3.23 -15.83 -0.69
CA GLN A 1 4.59 -16.15 -0.19
C GLN A 1 5.56 -16.39 -1.34
N GLU A 2 5.11 -17.07 -2.40
CA GLU A 2 5.89 -17.34 -3.63
C GLU A 2 6.54 -16.10 -4.27
N ILE A 3 5.83 -14.95 -4.37
CA ILE A 3 6.42 -13.70 -4.91
C ILE A 3 7.63 -13.23 -4.10
N LEU A 4 7.53 -13.20 -2.76
CA LEU A 4 8.65 -12.73 -1.94
C LEU A 4 9.86 -13.67 -2.02
N GLU A 5 9.61 -14.97 -2.21
CA GLU A 5 10.66 -15.96 -2.43
C GLU A 5 11.31 -15.79 -3.81
N LYS A 6 10.52 -15.54 -4.86
CA LYS A 6 10.98 -15.28 -6.23
C LYS A 6 11.97 -14.10 -6.31
N TYR A 7 11.77 -13.06 -5.49
CA TYR A 7 12.61 -11.87 -5.48
C TYR A 7 13.59 -11.80 -4.29
N ARG A 8 13.73 -12.87 -3.50
CA ARG A 8 14.60 -12.91 -2.30
C ARG A 8 16.09 -12.78 -2.64
N ASP A 9 16.53 -13.36 -3.76
CA ASP A 9 17.95 -13.45 -4.12
C ASP A 9 18.51 -12.18 -4.78
N LEU A 10 17.67 -11.16 -5.01
CA LEU A 10 18.13 -9.85 -5.45
C LEU A 10 18.92 -9.19 -4.31
N ARG A 11 20.25 -9.27 -4.40
CA ARG A 11 21.27 -8.88 -3.38
C ARG A 11 21.11 -7.50 -2.73
N THR A 12 20.24 -6.63 -3.23
CA THR A 12 20.02 -5.27 -2.72
C THR A 12 18.73 -5.11 -1.90
N LEU A 13 17.88 -6.14 -1.80
CA LEU A 13 16.57 -6.04 -1.16
C LEU A 13 16.58 -6.69 0.24
N GLN A 14 16.37 -5.87 1.26
CA GLN A 14 16.05 -6.33 2.62
C GLN A 14 14.55 -6.13 2.84
N TRP A 15 13.78 -7.19 2.66
CA TRP A 15 12.34 -7.17 2.91
C TRP A 15 12.08 -7.41 4.40
N GLU A 16 11.41 -6.44 5.04
CA GLU A 16 10.85 -6.56 6.38
C GLU A 16 9.36 -6.27 6.31
N GLY A 17 8.54 -7.03 7.04
CA GLY A 17 7.09 -6.78 7.05
C GLY A 17 6.27 -7.93 7.61
N VAL A 18 4.95 -7.77 7.48
CA VAL A 18 3.94 -8.70 8.01
C VAL A 18 3.15 -9.29 6.85
N ILE A 19 2.92 -10.61 6.88
CA ILE A 19 2.10 -11.34 5.89
C ILE A 19 0.84 -11.86 6.59
N GLY A 20 -0.29 -11.87 5.87
CA GLY A 20 -1.66 -12.15 6.34
C GLY A 20 -1.96 -13.56 6.86
N SER A 21 -1.16 -14.04 7.81
CA SER A 21 -1.48 -15.10 8.78
C SER A 21 -1.11 -14.70 10.22
N MET A 22 -0.52 -13.51 10.40
CA MET A 22 -0.20 -12.90 11.70
C MET A 22 -1.26 -11.85 12.09
N CYS A 23 -1.32 -11.48 13.37
CA CYS A 23 -2.20 -10.41 13.85
C CYS A 23 -2.01 -9.13 13.04
N ALA A 24 -3.09 -8.33 12.90
CA ALA A 24 -2.98 -7.01 12.27
C ALA A 24 -1.91 -6.17 13.00
N PRO A 25 -1.03 -5.46 12.27
CA PRO A 25 0.00 -4.67 12.90
C PRO A 25 -0.60 -3.60 13.83
N SER A 26 0.04 -3.40 14.97
CA SER A 26 -0.18 -2.26 15.85
C SER A 26 0.26 -0.95 15.17
N GLN A 27 -0.17 0.20 15.72
CA GLN A 27 0.23 1.51 15.17
C GLN A 27 1.75 1.71 15.24
N ASP A 28 2.40 1.28 16.32
CA ASP A 28 3.85 1.37 16.48
C ASP A 28 4.61 0.52 15.44
N GLU A 29 4.07 -0.66 15.09
CA GLU A 29 4.63 -1.49 14.02
C GLU A 29 4.48 -0.83 12.65
N TRP A 30 3.32 -0.22 12.36
CA TRP A 30 3.15 0.59 11.15
C TRP A 30 4.16 1.75 11.11
N GLU A 31 4.38 2.43 12.23
CA GLU A 31 5.33 3.54 12.34
C GLU A 31 6.73 3.10 11.98
N LYS A 32 7.17 2.01 12.61
CA LYS A 32 8.50 1.48 12.41
C LYS A 32 8.72 1.07 10.96
N MET A 33 7.74 0.41 10.34
CA MET A 33 7.83 -0.03 8.94
C MET A 33 7.88 1.15 7.97
N LEU A 34 7.02 2.16 8.16
CA LEU A 34 6.96 3.32 7.27
C LEU A 34 8.19 4.23 7.42
N THR A 35 8.64 4.50 8.65
CA THR A 35 9.74 5.45 8.92
C THR A 35 11.14 4.92 8.62
N ASN A 36 11.32 3.59 8.56
CA ASN A 36 12.63 2.96 8.36
C ASN A 36 12.80 2.23 7.03
N CYS A 37 11.93 2.48 6.04
CA CYS A 37 12.05 1.91 4.71
C CYS A 37 12.46 2.95 3.66
N SER A 38 13.07 2.48 2.56
CA SER A 38 13.29 3.28 1.35
C SER A 38 12.13 3.16 0.36
N ALA A 39 11.41 2.05 0.39
CA ALA A 39 10.17 1.80 -0.32
C ALA A 39 9.25 0.94 0.54
N PHE A 40 7.95 1.18 0.43
CA PHE A 40 6.91 0.51 1.21
C PHE A 40 5.86 -0.06 0.27
N LEU A 41 5.46 -1.31 0.50
CA LEU A 41 4.35 -1.96 -0.19
C LEU A 41 3.25 -2.27 0.81
N PHE A 42 2.06 -1.77 0.53
CA PHE A 42 0.83 -2.29 1.11
C PHE A 42 0.09 -3.12 0.05
N TYR A 43 -0.21 -4.37 0.38
CA TYR A 43 -0.98 -5.30 -0.46
C TYR A 43 -2.12 -5.88 0.38
N GLY A 44 -3.34 -5.35 0.22
CA GLY A 44 -4.43 -5.60 1.17
C GLY A 44 -5.83 -5.53 0.57
N MET A 45 -6.80 -6.11 1.30
CA MET A 45 -8.20 -6.18 0.90
C MET A 45 -8.94 -4.84 1.09
N GLU A 46 -8.76 -4.19 2.23
CA GLU A 46 -9.40 -2.92 2.56
C GLU A 46 -8.63 -1.72 2.00
N ARG A 47 -9.10 -0.50 2.26
CA ARG A 47 -8.34 0.74 2.02
C ARG A 47 -7.15 0.76 2.98
N PHE A 48 -6.01 1.30 2.56
CA PHE A 48 -4.86 1.50 3.48
C PHE A 48 -5.27 2.23 4.77
N MET A 49 -6.10 3.28 4.65
CA MET A 49 -6.61 4.07 5.76
C MET A 49 -7.59 3.32 6.69
N SER A 50 -8.02 2.10 6.33
CA SER A 50 -8.77 1.23 7.26
C SER A 50 -7.87 0.55 8.29
N HIS A 51 -6.54 0.57 8.10
CA HIS A 51 -5.56 -0.09 8.98
C HIS A 51 -4.74 0.89 9.83
N VAL A 52 -4.69 2.16 9.44
CA VAL A 52 -3.93 3.21 10.12
C VAL A 52 -4.86 4.32 10.59
N LEU A 53 -4.53 4.96 11.72
CA LEU A 53 -5.31 6.08 12.21
C LEU A 53 -4.93 7.37 11.45
N LEU A 54 -5.92 8.15 11.04
CA LEU A 54 -5.69 9.40 10.30
C LEU A 54 -4.81 10.39 11.08
N ASN A 55 -5.16 10.66 12.34
CA ASN A 55 -4.43 11.58 13.20
C ASN A 55 -2.98 11.15 13.43
N TRP A 56 -2.74 9.84 13.47
CA TRP A 56 -1.40 9.28 13.56
C TRP A 56 -0.62 9.48 12.25
N LEU A 57 -1.22 9.15 11.10
CA LEU A 57 -0.55 9.30 9.80
C LEU A 57 -0.12 10.75 9.55
N VAL A 58 -1.01 11.72 9.78
CA VAL A 58 -0.71 13.14 9.53
C VAL A 58 0.34 13.73 10.47
N ALA A 59 0.57 13.11 11.63
CA ALA A 59 1.59 13.52 12.58
C ALA A 59 2.98 12.94 12.25
N MET A 60 3.05 11.97 11.33
CA MET A 60 4.29 11.32 10.97
C MET A 60 5.20 12.18 10.09
N ASN A 61 6.49 11.87 10.17
CA ASN A 61 7.52 12.39 9.28
C ASN A 61 8.26 11.20 8.65
N ILE A 62 8.03 10.94 7.36
CA ILE A 62 8.47 9.74 6.64
C ILE A 62 9.45 10.08 5.48
N PRO A 63 10.49 10.92 5.68
CA PRO A 63 11.31 11.43 4.57
C PRO A 63 12.22 10.38 3.94
N LYS A 64 12.42 9.24 4.62
CA LYS A 64 13.25 8.14 4.12
C LYS A 64 12.52 7.30 3.06
N CYS A 65 11.20 7.25 3.11
CA CYS A 65 10.39 6.45 2.20
C CYS A 65 10.23 7.21 0.87
N ARG A 66 10.93 6.73 -0.17
CA ARG A 66 10.93 7.35 -1.50
C ARG A 66 9.77 6.89 -2.36
N LEU A 67 9.22 5.73 -2.07
CA LEU A 67 8.15 5.12 -2.85
C LEU A 67 7.20 4.36 -1.93
N VAL A 68 5.94 4.76 -1.89
CA VAL A 68 4.85 3.97 -1.33
C VAL A 68 4.05 3.37 -2.49
N ILE A 69 3.82 2.06 -2.45
CA ILE A 69 2.97 1.33 -3.38
C ILE A 69 1.75 0.85 -2.60
N LEU A 70 0.57 1.38 -2.92
CA LEU A 70 -0.72 0.98 -2.39
C LEU A 70 -1.46 0.12 -3.41
N LEU A 71 -1.34 -1.18 -3.20
CA LEU A 71 -2.18 -2.20 -3.82
C LEU A 71 -3.26 -2.56 -2.78
N ASP A 72 -4.21 -1.64 -2.63
CA ASP A 72 -5.37 -1.74 -1.77
C ASP A 72 -6.67 -1.79 -2.60
N LEU A 73 -7.84 -1.80 -1.95
CA LEU A 73 -9.15 -1.86 -2.64
C LEU A 73 -9.47 -3.19 -3.35
N LEU A 74 -8.93 -4.29 -2.84
CA LEU A 74 -9.28 -5.63 -3.30
C LEU A 74 -10.72 -6.00 -2.91
N ARG A 75 -11.58 -6.21 -3.91
CA ARG A 75 -13.01 -6.45 -3.67
C ARG A 75 -13.29 -7.93 -3.36
N SER A 76 -13.76 -8.19 -2.14
CA SER A 76 -14.40 -9.44 -1.75
C SER A 76 -15.69 -9.13 -0.98
N GLN A 77 -16.58 -10.11 -0.86
CA GLN A 77 -17.80 -9.93 -0.05
C GLN A 77 -17.45 -9.63 1.42
N GLN A 78 -16.40 -10.25 1.93
CA GLN A 78 -15.92 -10.06 3.30
C GLN A 78 -15.28 -8.68 3.49
N SER A 79 -14.46 -8.20 2.55
CA SER A 79 -13.86 -6.86 2.64
C SER A 79 -14.92 -5.77 2.57
N TYR A 80 -15.92 -5.92 1.69
CA TYR A 80 -17.06 -5.01 1.63
C TYR A 80 -17.81 -4.93 2.96
N GLN A 81 -18.09 -6.07 3.60
CA GLN A 81 -18.74 -6.09 4.91
C GLN A 81 -17.88 -5.42 5.99
N ARG A 82 -16.57 -5.70 6.02
CA ARG A 82 -15.65 -5.10 7.00
C ARG A 82 -15.58 -3.57 6.85
N ILE A 83 -15.42 -3.06 5.63
CA ILE A 83 -15.41 -1.61 5.34
C ILE A 83 -16.73 -0.97 5.75
N THR A 84 -17.86 -1.58 5.33
CA THR A 84 -19.19 -1.05 5.65
C THR A 84 -19.37 -0.95 7.16
N ASN A 85 -19.01 -2.01 7.90
CA ASN A 85 -19.11 -2.04 9.36
C ASN A 85 -18.17 -1.04 10.03
N SER A 86 -16.94 -0.85 9.52
CA SER A 86 -16.00 0.14 10.06
C SER A 86 -16.46 1.57 9.84
N ASP A 87 -17.20 1.83 8.77
CA ASP A 87 -17.62 3.17 8.38
C ASP A 87 -18.92 3.62 9.09
N ILE A 88 -19.70 2.70 9.69
CA ILE A 88 -21.00 3.02 10.36
C ILE A 88 -20.89 4.18 11.36
N HIS A 89 -19.78 4.24 12.10
CA HIS A 89 -19.58 5.24 13.16
C HIS A 89 -18.63 6.37 12.76
N LYS A 90 -18.13 6.37 11.51
CA LYS A 90 -17.18 7.39 11.05
C LYS A 90 -17.92 8.59 10.47
N ASN A 91 -17.36 9.77 10.71
CA ASN A 91 -17.85 11.00 10.09
C ASN A 91 -17.61 10.95 8.56
N CYS A 92 -18.57 11.40 7.77
CA CYS A 92 -18.45 11.50 6.31
C CYS A 92 -17.18 12.22 5.84
N LEU A 93 -16.72 13.25 6.57
CA LEU A 93 -15.48 13.95 6.27
C LEU A 93 -14.25 13.06 6.46
N LEU A 94 -14.25 12.22 7.50
CA LEU A 94 -13.16 11.26 7.72
C LEU A 94 -13.16 10.20 6.62
N ILE A 95 -14.33 9.66 6.26
CA ILE A 95 -14.45 8.69 5.16
C ILE A 95 -13.95 9.29 3.84
N ALA A 96 -14.22 10.57 3.58
CA ALA A 96 -13.75 11.25 2.38
C ALA A 96 -12.22 11.33 2.30
N LEU A 97 -11.53 11.45 3.44
CA LEU A 97 -10.06 11.45 3.53
C LEU A 97 -9.44 10.05 3.34
N GLU A 98 -10.23 8.98 3.45
CA GLU A 98 -9.80 7.60 3.19
C GLU A 98 -9.83 7.23 1.71
N ARG A 99 -10.30 8.12 0.84
CA ARG A 99 -10.32 7.88 -0.60
C ARG A 99 -8.89 7.83 -1.16
N PRO A 100 -8.67 7.15 -2.30
CA PRO A 100 -7.32 6.91 -2.83
C PRO A 100 -6.53 8.21 -3.09
N THR A 101 -7.19 9.22 -3.64
CA THR A 101 -6.56 10.51 -3.95
C THR A 101 -6.14 11.26 -2.69
N GLU A 102 -7.03 11.35 -1.71
CA GLU A 102 -6.78 11.98 -0.41
C GLU A 102 -5.69 11.23 0.36
N THR A 103 -5.71 9.90 0.34
CA THR A 103 -4.66 9.06 0.95
C THR A 103 -3.28 9.36 0.33
N ALA A 104 -3.20 9.49 -1.00
CA ALA A 104 -1.96 9.86 -1.68
C ALA A 104 -1.49 11.27 -1.32
N MET A 105 -2.41 12.22 -1.17
CA MET A 105 -2.10 13.58 -0.69
C MET A 105 -1.54 13.55 0.74
N LEU A 106 -2.19 12.81 1.65
CA LEU A 106 -1.74 12.69 3.04
C LEU A 106 -0.34 12.08 3.13
N LEU A 107 -0.08 10.99 2.40
CA LEU A 107 1.26 10.38 2.33
C LEU A 107 2.31 11.33 1.76
N SER A 108 1.94 12.14 0.77
CA SER A 108 2.84 13.14 0.20
C SER A 108 3.17 14.24 1.23
N LEU A 109 2.19 14.67 2.03
CA LEU A 109 2.36 15.66 3.10
C LEU A 109 3.25 15.16 4.25
N THR A 110 3.33 13.85 4.49
CA THR A 110 4.22 13.27 5.51
C THR A 110 5.67 13.15 5.04
N GLY A 111 5.99 13.52 3.79
CA GLY A 111 7.34 13.54 3.24
C GLY A 111 7.70 12.33 2.37
N VAL A 112 6.74 11.48 2.01
CA VAL A 112 6.97 10.38 1.05
C VAL A 112 7.32 10.95 -0.32
N GLY A 113 8.38 10.42 -0.95
CA GLY A 113 8.88 10.94 -2.22
C GLY A 113 7.98 10.69 -3.45
N SER A 114 7.25 9.57 -3.45
CA SER A 114 6.34 9.18 -4.54
C SER A 114 5.32 8.17 -4.04
N VAL A 115 4.09 8.25 -4.55
CA VAL A 115 2.99 7.35 -4.22
C VAL A 115 2.43 6.74 -5.50
N LEU A 116 2.47 5.41 -5.59
CA LEU A 116 1.76 4.63 -6.59
C LEU A 116 0.57 3.99 -5.90
N ALA A 117 -0.66 4.31 -6.32
CA ALA A 117 -1.87 3.79 -5.68
C ALA A 117 -2.89 3.30 -6.71
N THR A 118 -3.73 2.35 -6.29
CA THR A 118 -4.86 1.86 -7.07
C THR A 118 -6.05 2.81 -6.90
N GLN A 119 -6.62 3.31 -8.00
CA GLN A 119 -7.72 4.29 -7.93
C GLN A 119 -9.10 3.64 -7.78
N TRP A 120 -9.26 2.39 -8.23
CA TRP A 120 -10.53 1.68 -8.30
C TRP A 120 -10.42 0.30 -7.68
N TYR A 121 -11.55 -0.24 -7.23
CA TYR A 121 -11.59 -1.61 -6.74
C TYR A 121 -11.26 -2.60 -7.86
N THR A 122 -10.43 -3.60 -7.55
CA THR A 122 -10.06 -4.67 -8.50
C THR A 122 -10.40 -6.05 -7.95
N SER A 123 -10.37 -7.07 -8.82
CA SER A 123 -10.45 -8.47 -8.40
C SER A 123 -9.12 -8.95 -7.82
N LEU A 124 -9.13 -10.11 -7.14
CA LEU A 124 -7.91 -10.73 -6.61
C LEU A 124 -6.90 -11.11 -7.71
N GLU A 125 -7.41 -11.64 -8.82
CA GLU A 125 -6.62 -12.06 -9.97
C GLU A 125 -5.91 -10.87 -10.62
N GLU A 126 -6.66 -9.81 -10.95
CA GLU A 126 -6.09 -8.58 -11.55
C GLU A 126 -5.02 -7.96 -10.63
N HIS A 127 -5.24 -7.99 -9.32
CA HIS A 127 -4.31 -7.41 -8.36
C HIS A 127 -3.01 -8.22 -8.24
N ALA A 128 -3.10 -9.54 -8.32
CA ALA A 128 -1.94 -10.43 -8.31
C ALA A 128 -1.10 -10.24 -9.60
N GLU A 129 -1.76 -10.16 -10.76
CA GLU A 129 -1.10 -9.88 -12.05
C GLU A 129 -0.42 -8.50 -12.06
N ARG A 130 -1.09 -7.48 -11.50
CA ARG A 130 -0.50 -6.14 -11.33
C ARG A 130 0.72 -6.17 -10.43
N LEU A 131 0.69 -6.90 -9.31
CA LEU A 131 1.83 -7.04 -8.41
C LEU A 131 3.02 -7.71 -9.10
N GLU A 132 2.79 -8.81 -9.82
CA GLU A 132 3.83 -9.50 -10.59
C GLU A 132 4.46 -8.57 -11.64
N THR A 133 3.62 -7.89 -12.42
CA THR A 133 4.08 -6.95 -13.45
C THR A 133 4.87 -5.79 -12.84
N LEU A 134 4.39 -5.24 -11.72
CA LEU A 134 5.10 -4.20 -10.97
C LEU A 134 6.49 -4.67 -10.55
N PHE A 135 6.56 -5.83 -9.91
CA PHE A 135 7.80 -6.35 -9.34
C PHE A 135 8.80 -6.74 -10.43
N GLU A 136 8.36 -7.39 -11.50
CA GLU A 136 9.23 -7.73 -12.62
C GLU A 136 9.84 -6.47 -13.26
N ASN A 137 9.03 -5.43 -13.49
CA ASN A 137 9.51 -4.20 -14.12
C ASN A 137 10.41 -3.37 -13.20
N LEU A 138 10.07 -3.25 -11.92
CA LEU A 138 10.86 -2.47 -10.96
C LEU A 138 12.15 -3.19 -10.54
N LEU A 139 12.05 -4.49 -10.22
CA LEU A 139 13.12 -5.22 -9.54
C LEU A 139 14.01 -5.99 -10.52
N SER A 140 13.43 -6.61 -11.56
CA SER A 140 14.20 -7.39 -12.53
C SER A 140 14.69 -6.54 -13.70
N PHE A 141 13.81 -5.72 -14.29
CA PHE A 141 14.17 -4.86 -15.42
C PHE A 141 14.73 -3.49 -15.00
N GLY A 142 14.64 -3.11 -13.73
CA GLY A 142 15.16 -1.84 -13.22
C GLY A 142 14.49 -0.61 -13.82
N LYS A 143 13.24 -0.73 -14.30
CA LYS A 143 12.48 0.38 -14.86
C LYS A 143 12.11 1.37 -13.75
N THR A 144 11.98 2.63 -14.13
CA THR A 144 11.45 3.65 -13.21
C THR A 144 9.99 3.38 -12.87
N THR A 145 9.51 3.94 -11.76
CA THR A 145 8.09 3.87 -11.36
C THR A 145 7.16 4.39 -12.46
N GLY A 146 7.51 5.51 -13.10
CA GLY A 146 6.71 6.09 -14.20
C GLY A 146 6.63 5.18 -15.43
N GLN A 147 7.75 4.57 -15.83
CA GLN A 147 7.76 3.59 -16.94
C GLN A 147 6.91 2.36 -16.61
N THR A 148 6.97 1.89 -15.37
CA THR A 148 6.20 0.73 -14.93
C THR A 148 4.70 1.02 -14.90
N VAL A 149 4.28 2.18 -14.39
CA VAL A 149 2.88 2.61 -14.41
C VAL A 149 2.35 2.71 -15.84
N HIS A 150 3.14 3.22 -16.79
CA HIS A 150 2.74 3.27 -18.19
C HIS A 150 2.50 1.88 -18.81
N ILE A 151 3.23 0.85 -18.34
CA ILE A 151 3.02 -0.54 -18.79
C ILE A 151 1.71 -1.10 -18.23
N LEU A 152 1.37 -0.80 -16.97
CA LEU A 152 0.14 -1.26 -16.33
C LEU A 152 -1.14 -0.60 -16.88
N GLN A 153 -1.01 0.43 -17.71
CA GLN A 153 -2.13 1.11 -18.37
C GLN A 153 -2.53 0.45 -19.70
N LYS A 154 -1.74 -0.51 -20.19
CA LYS A 154 -2.00 -1.25 -21.43
C LYS A 154 -2.72 -2.56 -21.13
#